data_AF-A0A8H8P101-F1
#
_entry.id   AF-A0A8H8P101-F1
#
_cell.length_a   1.000
_cell.length_b   1.000
_cell.length_c   1.000
_cell.angle_alpha   90.00
_cell.angle_beta   90.00
_cell.angle_gamma   90.00
#
_symmetry.space_group_name_H-M   'P 1'
#
loop_
_entity.id
_entity.type
_entity.pdbx_description
1 polymer ?
#
loop_
_entity_poly.entity_id
_entity_poly.type
_entity_poly.pdbx_seq_one_letter_code
_entity_poly.pdbx_strand_id
1 'polypeptide(L)'
;MGLHPTVLLSAAYPGPSDSDPLTDDELTLLLAIPRVADSTPNATLFRFPVGHIPSMGWIDVTCAEARSIIAHLAMVWRPRLTEILHQTEHSIPNRPVGPGTTICILVEPDFHSIFHLLAFWAIGCSVQFVSTADPNILDSQLTQSGCDLIIYSGFDDAWVIERKRRFDGPIIQLPEEEQAHRLAVSEKQREGTSPAWPIPQRPSPALILQSTGTTGYPKLLRLSLYFHTIGHEYNCRMHLNCIFPDRTDKTPHSHPRLLLAPFYWQNFYRTLFVHLTTATPIAFAWFMNILEFSSSQLIDWAKTLDVGAIACDAGQVCQMPRTTLAEHAGFFRGLYSFTLSGAAIGSSLSKSLEELDIRITNIYGMSELGRLLICTEAPYTQLRPFPDMALPLVRPLTNFGSDGSRNVELWLRLANFAPLAHHQTHKGAPIKLEPFPGDGPHKGEYAFNLGDVFQELMVKTTRFA
;
A
#
# COMPACT_ATOMS: atom_id res chain seq x y z
N MET A 1 45.23 9.45 1.73
CA MET A 1 43.89 10.09 1.84
C MET A 1 43.22 9.91 0.50
N GLY A 2 42.40 8.87 0.39
CA GLY A 2 41.82 8.44 -0.87
C GLY A 2 40.64 9.34 -1.26
N LEU A 3 40.73 9.95 -2.43
CA LEU A 3 39.61 10.56 -3.11
C LEU A 3 38.60 9.45 -3.43
N HIS A 4 37.41 9.51 -2.82
CA HIS A 4 36.26 8.75 -3.30
C HIS A 4 35.93 9.22 -4.71
N PRO A 5 35.97 8.36 -5.73
CA PRO A 5 35.51 8.75 -7.05
C PRO A 5 33.99 8.85 -7.01
N THR A 6 33.47 10.07 -7.17
CA THR A 6 32.08 10.35 -7.52
C THR A 6 31.87 9.83 -8.95
N VAL A 7 31.60 8.54 -9.09
CA VAL A 7 31.29 7.96 -10.40
C VAL A 7 29.84 8.33 -10.73
N LEU A 8 29.71 9.28 -11.66
CA LEU A 8 28.49 9.57 -12.42
C LEU A 8 28.08 8.29 -13.19
N LEU A 9 27.15 7.53 -12.63
CA LEU A 9 26.39 6.50 -13.34
C LEU A 9 25.00 7.05 -13.67
N SER A 10 24.96 8.01 -14.59
CA SER A 10 23.70 8.45 -15.20
C SER A 10 23.27 7.42 -16.25
N ALA A 11 22.66 6.32 -15.80
CA ALA A 11 21.47 5.89 -16.54
C ALA A 11 20.48 7.06 -16.36
N ALA A 12 20.23 7.83 -17.42
CA ALA A 12 19.41 9.04 -17.31
C ALA A 12 18.05 8.65 -16.72
N TYR A 13 17.81 9.07 -15.47
CA TYR A 13 16.55 8.84 -14.81
C TYR A 13 15.47 9.61 -15.58
N PRO A 14 14.48 8.94 -16.17
CA PRO A 14 13.53 9.59 -17.09
C PRO A 14 12.32 10.20 -16.37
N GLY A 15 12.20 10.05 -15.05
CA GLY A 15 11.07 10.56 -14.29
C GLY A 15 11.21 12.04 -13.89
N PRO A 16 10.14 12.64 -13.35
CA PRO A 16 10.11 14.04 -12.97
C PRO A 16 10.99 14.33 -11.75
N SER A 17 11.52 15.55 -11.71
CA SER A 17 12.08 16.18 -10.51
C SER A 17 10.96 16.76 -9.62
N ASP A 18 11.26 17.01 -8.35
CA ASP A 18 10.26 17.55 -7.41
C ASP A 18 9.78 18.96 -7.81
N SER A 19 10.57 19.70 -8.60
CA SER A 19 10.25 21.04 -9.12
C SER A 19 9.51 21.03 -10.47
N ASP A 20 9.41 19.89 -11.14
CA ASP A 20 8.73 19.80 -12.43
C ASP A 20 7.22 19.97 -12.26
N PRO A 21 6.46 20.38 -13.29
CA PRO A 21 5.00 20.29 -13.26
C PRO A 21 4.52 18.87 -12.94
N LEU A 22 3.30 18.75 -12.41
CA LEU A 22 2.65 17.45 -12.23
C LEU A 22 2.53 16.73 -13.58
N THR A 23 2.89 15.45 -13.63
CA THR A 23 2.68 14.63 -14.82
C THR A 23 1.22 14.22 -14.96
N ASP A 24 0.79 13.78 -16.15
CA ASP A 24 -0.57 13.27 -16.37
C ASP A 24 -0.89 12.04 -15.49
N ASP A 25 0.11 11.20 -15.24
CA ASP A 25 -0.04 10.04 -14.36
C ASP A 25 -0.17 10.45 -12.88
N GLU A 26 0.60 11.44 -12.43
CA GLU A 26 0.47 12.01 -11.08
C GLU A 26 -0.91 12.65 -10.90
N LEU A 27 -1.38 13.41 -11.90
CA LEU A 27 -2.73 13.98 -11.93
C LEU A 27 -3.80 12.89 -11.90
N THR A 28 -3.55 11.74 -12.53
CA THR A 28 -4.47 10.60 -12.50
C THR A 28 -4.65 10.05 -11.09
N LEU A 29 -3.61 10.03 -10.27
CA LEU A 29 -3.72 9.63 -8.86
C LEU A 29 -4.39 10.74 -8.01
N LEU A 30 -3.96 12.00 -8.13
CA LEU A 30 -4.48 13.10 -7.31
C LEU A 30 -5.95 13.43 -7.62
N LEU A 31 -6.37 13.26 -8.86
CA LEU A 31 -7.73 13.53 -9.33
C LEU A 31 -8.56 12.25 -9.47
N ALA A 32 -8.11 11.10 -8.96
CA ALA A 32 -8.84 9.84 -9.07
C ALA A 32 -10.28 9.99 -8.54
N ILE A 33 -10.44 10.47 -7.30
CA ILE A 33 -11.75 10.69 -6.66
C ILE A 33 -12.68 11.63 -7.45
N PRO A 34 -12.30 12.88 -7.77
CA PRO A 34 -13.21 13.76 -8.50
C PRO A 34 -13.53 13.21 -9.89
N ARG A 35 -12.58 12.58 -10.60
CA ARG A 35 -12.84 11.98 -11.92
C ARG A 35 -13.84 10.82 -11.85
N VAL A 36 -13.73 9.91 -10.87
CA VAL A 36 -14.67 8.79 -10.73
C VAL A 36 -16.03 9.21 -10.18
N ALA A 37 -16.08 10.29 -9.40
CA ALA A 37 -17.33 10.91 -8.99
C ALA A 37 -18.07 11.55 -10.17
N ASP A 38 -17.34 12.14 -11.12
CA ASP A 38 -17.94 12.73 -12.33
C ASP A 38 -18.41 11.64 -13.32
N SER A 39 -17.65 10.54 -13.48
CA SER A 39 -17.98 9.48 -14.44
C SER A 39 -18.96 8.43 -13.91
N THR A 40 -18.89 8.10 -12.61
CA THR A 40 -19.65 7.02 -11.97
C THR A 40 -20.12 7.42 -10.57
N PRO A 41 -20.91 8.50 -10.41
CA PRO A 41 -21.23 9.10 -9.10
C PRO A 41 -21.84 8.13 -8.09
N ASN A 42 -22.68 7.20 -8.56
CA ASN A 42 -23.45 6.28 -7.71
C ASN A 42 -22.73 4.96 -7.43
N ALA A 43 -21.55 4.71 -8.01
CA ALA A 43 -20.80 3.49 -7.75
C ALA A 43 -20.22 3.52 -6.32
N THR A 44 -20.35 2.42 -5.59
CA THR A 44 -19.73 2.26 -4.27
C THR A 44 -18.21 2.27 -4.41
N LEU A 45 -17.56 3.14 -3.65
CA LEU A 45 -16.11 3.23 -3.57
C LEU A 45 -15.57 2.61 -2.28
N PHE A 46 -16.26 2.85 -1.16
CA PHE A 46 -15.85 2.32 0.14
C PHE A 46 -17.03 1.65 0.86
N ARG A 47 -16.73 0.58 1.59
CA ARG A 47 -17.62 -0.10 2.52
C ARG A 47 -16.96 -0.13 3.89
N PHE A 48 -17.52 0.63 4.84
CA PHE A 48 -16.99 0.72 6.20
C PHE A 48 -17.82 -0.12 7.18
N PRO A 49 -17.18 -0.85 8.10
CA PRO A 49 -17.89 -1.49 9.18
C PRO A 49 -18.47 -0.42 10.14
N VAL A 50 -19.66 -0.67 10.67
CA VAL A 50 -20.30 0.21 11.67
C VAL A 50 -19.90 -0.18 13.10
N GLY A 51 -19.26 -1.33 13.29
CA GLY A 51 -18.76 -1.77 14.59
C GLY A 51 -17.75 -2.90 14.50
N HIS A 52 -17.40 -3.45 15.67
CA HIS A 52 -16.27 -4.37 15.85
C HIS A 52 -16.54 -5.83 15.48
N ILE A 53 -17.79 -6.17 15.17
CA ILE A 53 -18.18 -7.49 14.65
C ILE A 53 -18.97 -7.35 13.35
N PRO A 54 -18.87 -8.33 12.43
CA PRO A 54 -19.53 -8.23 11.13
C PRO A 54 -21.05 -8.05 11.19
N SER A 55 -21.70 -8.62 12.22
CA SER A 55 -23.15 -8.55 12.39
C SER A 55 -23.70 -7.17 12.76
N MET A 56 -22.83 -6.21 13.14
CA MET A 56 -23.23 -4.82 13.38
C MET A 56 -23.52 -4.05 12.08
N GLY A 57 -23.21 -4.64 10.92
CA GLY A 57 -23.48 -4.07 9.60
C GLY A 57 -22.37 -3.15 9.10
N TRP A 58 -22.64 -2.56 7.94
CA TRP A 58 -21.72 -1.69 7.22
C TRP A 58 -22.45 -0.50 6.60
N ILE A 59 -21.68 0.50 6.19
CA ILE A 59 -22.15 1.64 5.41
C ILE A 59 -21.34 1.74 4.12
N ASP A 60 -22.06 1.84 2.99
CA ASP A 60 -21.48 2.06 1.68
C ASP A 60 -21.38 3.56 1.39
N VAL A 61 -20.25 3.96 0.82
CA VAL A 61 -19.98 5.32 0.36
C VAL A 61 -19.76 5.30 -1.14
N THR A 62 -20.56 6.08 -1.86
CA THR A 62 -20.44 6.23 -3.32
C THR A 62 -19.26 7.12 -3.71
N CYS A 63 -18.89 7.10 -4.99
CA CYS A 63 -17.86 8.01 -5.53
C CYS A 63 -18.22 9.48 -5.29
N ALA A 64 -19.48 9.87 -5.49
CA ALA A 64 -19.96 11.24 -5.25
C ALA A 64 -19.92 11.62 -3.76
N GLU A 65 -20.36 10.72 -2.87
CA GLU A 65 -20.30 10.95 -1.42
C GLU A 65 -18.84 11.07 -0.95
N ALA A 66 -17.94 10.20 -1.41
CA ALA A 66 -16.52 10.26 -1.09
C ALA A 66 -15.89 11.58 -1.54
N ARG A 67 -16.13 11.99 -2.80
CA ARG A 67 -15.68 13.31 -3.31
C ARG A 67 -16.15 14.43 -2.40
N SER A 68 -17.41 14.38 -2.00
CA SER A 68 -18.00 15.42 -1.18
C SER A 68 -17.40 15.48 0.21
N ILE A 69 -17.30 14.36 0.92
CA ILE A 69 -16.67 14.29 2.24
C ILE A 69 -15.24 14.83 2.17
N ILE A 70 -14.44 14.37 1.20
CA ILE A 70 -13.03 14.74 1.08
C ILE A 70 -12.88 16.23 0.75
N ALA A 71 -13.68 16.78 -0.17
CA ALA A 71 -13.62 18.19 -0.52
C ALA A 71 -14.01 19.09 0.66
N HIS A 72 -15.02 18.71 1.46
CA HIS A 72 -15.39 19.43 2.68
C HIS A 72 -14.28 19.36 3.74
N LEU A 73 -13.72 18.17 3.98
CA LEU A 73 -12.60 18.03 4.91
C LEU A 73 -11.40 18.87 4.46
N ALA A 74 -11.05 18.87 3.18
CA ALA A 74 -9.96 19.68 2.65
C ALA A 74 -10.21 21.20 2.86
N MET A 75 -11.45 21.65 2.65
CA MET A 75 -11.86 23.04 2.88
C MET A 75 -11.78 23.45 4.36
N VAL A 76 -12.17 22.56 5.28
CA VAL A 76 -12.17 22.82 6.73
C VAL A 76 -10.78 22.69 7.34
N TRP A 77 -10.03 21.65 6.95
CA TRP A 77 -8.74 21.34 7.54
C TRP A 77 -7.63 22.27 7.07
N ARG A 78 -7.63 22.77 5.83
CA ARG A 78 -6.60 23.72 5.36
C ARG A 78 -6.46 24.96 6.28
N PRO A 79 -7.52 25.73 6.61
CA PRO A 79 -7.40 26.85 7.53
C PRO A 79 -7.11 26.41 8.97
N ARG A 80 -7.74 25.32 9.45
CA ARG A 80 -7.48 24.78 10.79
C ARG A 80 -6.01 24.44 10.99
N LEU A 81 -5.39 23.74 10.04
CA LEU A 81 -3.97 23.40 10.05
C LEU A 81 -3.08 24.64 10.01
N THR A 82 -3.47 25.66 9.25
CA THR A 82 -2.72 26.93 9.17
C THR A 82 -2.68 27.60 10.54
N GLU A 83 -3.83 27.67 11.23
CA GLU A 83 -3.92 28.22 12.58
C GLU A 83 -3.07 27.42 13.59
N ILE A 84 -3.22 26.09 13.61
CA ILE A 84 -2.46 25.21 14.50
C ILE A 84 -0.95 25.38 14.31
N LEU A 85 -0.48 25.35 13.06
CA LEU A 85 0.94 25.40 12.76
C LEU A 85 1.56 26.80 12.97
N HIS A 86 0.75 27.86 12.97
CA HIS A 86 1.19 29.22 13.31
C HIS A 86 1.26 29.47 14.83
N GLN A 87 0.57 28.68 15.65
CA GLN A 87 0.56 28.83 17.10
C GLN A 87 1.77 28.18 17.79
N THR A 88 2.63 27.47 17.06
CA THR A 88 3.81 26.80 17.62
C THR A 88 5.00 27.75 17.76
N GLU A 89 5.80 27.56 18.82
CA GLU A 89 7.01 28.37 19.10
C GLU A 89 8.08 28.27 17.99
N HIS A 90 7.99 27.22 17.16
CA HIS A 90 8.87 26.96 16.01
C HIS A 90 8.21 27.30 14.67
N SER A 91 7.11 28.06 14.68
CA SER A 91 6.40 28.43 13.46
C SER A 91 7.28 29.25 12.51
N ILE A 92 7.35 28.80 11.25
CA ILE A 92 7.95 29.58 10.18
C ILE A 92 6.88 30.58 9.72
N PRO A 93 7.12 31.91 9.82
CA PRO A 93 6.14 32.90 9.44
C PRO A 93 5.68 32.69 8.00
N ASN A 94 4.37 32.65 7.77
CA ASN A 94 3.74 32.52 6.45
C ASN A 94 4.01 31.19 5.71
N ARG A 95 4.35 30.09 6.40
CA ARG A 95 4.44 28.77 5.73
C ARG A 95 3.03 28.29 5.34
N PRO A 96 2.70 28.16 4.03
CA PRO A 96 1.40 27.67 3.62
C PRO A 96 1.24 26.18 3.92
N VAL A 97 0.02 25.75 4.26
CA VAL A 97 -0.34 24.33 4.34
C VAL A 97 -0.41 23.73 2.94
N GLY A 98 0.35 22.65 2.73
CA GLY A 98 0.39 21.93 1.46
C GLY A 98 1.73 21.21 1.28
N PRO A 99 2.38 21.32 0.10
CA PRO A 99 3.66 20.67 -0.17
C PRO A 99 4.70 20.96 0.90
N GLY A 100 5.25 19.88 1.47
CA GLY A 100 6.23 19.93 2.55
C GLY A 100 5.64 19.96 3.95
N THR A 101 4.31 20.10 4.14
CA THR A 101 3.65 19.87 5.44
C THR A 101 3.46 18.36 5.66
N THR A 102 3.98 17.83 6.76
CA THR A 102 3.90 16.40 7.11
C THR A 102 2.93 16.17 8.27
N ILE A 103 1.91 15.36 8.05
CA ILE A 103 0.89 15.01 9.04
C ILE A 103 1.00 13.53 9.38
N CYS A 104 1.22 13.22 10.66
CA CYS A 104 1.19 11.85 11.15
C CYS A 104 -0.21 11.51 11.65
N ILE A 105 -0.74 10.39 11.17
CA ILE A 105 -2.06 9.87 11.57
C ILE A 105 -1.84 8.60 12.38
N LEU A 106 -2.26 8.64 13.64
CA LEU A 106 -2.23 7.55 14.61
C LEU A 106 -3.67 7.27 15.03
N VAL A 107 -4.42 6.55 14.21
CA VAL A 107 -5.87 6.34 14.42
C VAL A 107 -6.16 4.85 14.39
N GLU A 108 -6.78 4.33 15.44
CA GLU A 108 -7.19 2.92 15.52
C GLU A 108 -8.74 2.80 15.58
N PRO A 109 -9.37 1.99 14.72
CA PRO A 109 -8.79 1.34 13.52
C PRO A 109 -8.42 2.34 12.40
N ASP A 110 -7.38 2.02 11.62
CA ASP A 110 -6.80 2.89 10.59
C ASP A 110 -7.84 3.51 9.64
N PHE A 111 -8.82 2.71 9.20
CA PHE A 111 -9.81 3.12 8.21
C PHE A 111 -10.68 4.31 8.67
N HIS A 112 -10.77 4.58 9.97
CA HIS A 112 -11.47 5.76 10.49
C HIS A 112 -10.92 7.07 9.95
N SER A 113 -9.67 7.10 9.50
CA SER A 113 -9.00 8.31 9.03
C SER A 113 -8.79 8.35 7.51
N ILE A 114 -9.38 7.43 6.74
CA ILE A 114 -9.13 7.35 5.29
C ILE A 114 -9.53 8.62 4.55
N PHE A 115 -10.62 9.28 4.96
CA PHE A 115 -11.03 10.54 4.33
C PHE A 115 -10.08 11.69 4.67
N HIS A 116 -9.47 11.69 5.85
CA HIS A 116 -8.44 12.66 6.23
C HIS A 116 -7.16 12.46 5.43
N LEU A 117 -6.71 11.20 5.29
CA LEU A 117 -5.60 10.84 4.39
C LEU A 117 -5.81 11.44 2.99
N LEU A 118 -6.99 11.20 2.40
CA LEU A 118 -7.31 11.67 1.05
C LEU A 118 -7.48 13.20 0.99
N ALA A 119 -8.04 13.82 2.03
CA ALA A 119 -8.19 15.28 2.11
C ALA A 119 -6.84 15.99 2.23
N PHE A 120 -5.91 15.43 3.03
CA PHE A 120 -4.56 15.97 3.19
C PHE A 120 -3.75 15.85 1.90
N TRP A 121 -3.85 14.73 1.18
CA TRP A 121 -3.28 14.63 -0.16
C TRP A 121 -3.90 15.63 -1.14
N ALA A 122 -5.22 15.83 -1.10
CA ALA A 122 -5.89 16.79 -1.99
C ALA A 122 -5.39 18.23 -1.77
N ILE A 123 -4.95 18.58 -0.57
CA ILE A 123 -4.35 19.89 -0.27
C ILE A 123 -2.82 19.94 -0.41
N GLY A 124 -2.19 18.82 -0.79
CA GLY A 124 -0.75 18.73 -1.07
C GLY A 124 0.11 18.34 0.14
N CYS A 125 -0.47 17.91 1.25
CA CYS A 125 0.29 17.49 2.44
C CYS A 125 0.83 16.07 2.30
N SER A 126 1.99 15.84 2.91
CA SER A 126 2.60 14.52 3.10
C SER A 126 1.90 13.82 4.27
N VAL A 127 1.55 12.53 4.11
CA VAL A 127 0.89 11.76 5.18
C VAL A 127 1.75 10.59 5.60
N GLN A 128 1.76 10.31 6.90
CA GLN A 128 2.41 9.16 7.51
C GLN A 128 1.44 8.43 8.44
N PHE A 129 1.29 7.13 8.23
CA PHE A 129 0.77 6.23 9.26
C PHE A 129 1.95 5.53 9.93
N VAL A 130 1.90 5.39 11.26
CA VAL A 130 2.95 4.73 12.04
C VAL A 130 2.31 3.60 12.85
N SER A 131 2.98 2.44 12.89
CA SER A 131 2.55 1.38 13.80
C SER A 131 2.83 1.78 15.25
N THR A 132 1.83 1.59 16.09
CA THR A 132 1.86 1.87 17.53
C THR A 132 2.30 0.65 18.36
N ALA A 133 2.55 -0.49 17.71
CA ALA A 133 2.87 -1.76 18.37
C ALA A 133 4.17 -1.73 19.19
N ASP A 134 5.16 -0.93 18.78
CA ASP A 134 6.41 -0.72 19.53
C ASP A 134 6.61 0.78 19.81
N PRO A 135 6.48 1.22 21.08
CA PRO A 135 6.64 2.62 21.47
C PRO A 135 8.01 3.22 21.15
N ASN A 136 9.09 2.43 21.17
CA ASN A 136 10.44 2.93 20.88
C ASN A 136 10.62 3.18 19.38
N ILE A 137 10.06 2.29 18.55
CA ILE A 137 10.05 2.46 17.09
C ILE A 137 9.17 3.67 16.74
N LEU A 138 8.01 3.82 17.36
CA LEU A 138 7.10 4.95 17.16
C LEU A 138 7.80 6.29 17.39
N ASP A 139 8.44 6.49 18.55
CA ASP A 139 9.10 7.77 18.87
C ASP A 139 10.26 8.09 17.92
N SER A 140 11.05 7.07 17.59
CA SER A 140 12.15 7.21 16.64
C SER A 140 11.64 7.61 15.26
N GLN A 141 10.53 7.04 14.80
CA GLN A 141 9.94 7.36 13.50
C GLN A 141 9.29 8.72 13.45
N LEU A 142 8.54 9.11 14.49
CA LEU A 142 7.96 10.46 14.58
C LEU A 142 9.07 11.51 14.50
N THR A 143 10.17 11.30 15.22
CA THR A 143 11.34 12.19 15.18
C THR A 143 12.00 12.22 13.80
N GLN A 144 12.26 11.05 13.20
CA GLN A 144 12.96 10.97 11.91
C GLN A 144 12.12 11.41 10.71
N SER A 145 10.79 11.40 10.82
CA SER A 145 9.89 11.76 9.72
C SER A 145 9.88 13.25 9.40
N GLY A 146 10.17 14.10 10.40
CA GLY A 146 9.93 15.55 10.30
C GLY A 146 8.45 15.90 10.41
N CYS A 147 7.70 15.14 11.21
CA CYS A 147 6.28 15.34 11.44
C CYS A 147 5.98 16.73 12.00
N ASP A 148 5.10 17.50 11.35
CA ASP A 148 4.69 18.83 11.82
C ASP A 148 3.54 18.75 12.85
N LEU A 149 2.75 17.66 12.83
CA LEU A 149 1.52 17.49 13.61
C LEU A 149 1.16 16.00 13.73
N ILE A 150 0.64 15.60 14.89
CA ILE A 150 -0.01 14.30 15.10
C ILE A 150 -1.53 14.48 15.19
N ILE A 151 -2.26 13.69 14.40
CA ILE A 151 -3.70 13.47 14.55
C ILE A 151 -3.90 12.07 15.12
N TYR A 152 -4.68 11.93 16.20
CA TYR A 152 -4.85 10.64 16.88
C TYR A 152 -6.28 10.27 17.28
N SER A 153 -6.59 8.98 17.37
CA SER A 153 -7.85 8.46 17.94
C SER A 153 -7.69 7.00 18.35
N GLY A 154 -8.49 6.52 19.30
CA GLY A 154 -8.48 5.12 19.74
C GLY A 154 -7.43 4.77 20.81
N PHE A 155 -6.79 5.77 21.43
CA PHE A 155 -5.78 5.60 22.47
C PHE A 155 -6.27 6.09 23.84
N ASP A 156 -5.74 5.50 24.92
CA ASP A 156 -6.05 5.91 26.29
C ASP A 156 -5.30 7.19 26.72
N ASP A 157 -5.75 7.79 27.82
CA ASP A 157 -5.17 9.04 28.34
C ASP A 157 -3.69 8.90 28.71
N ALA A 158 -3.27 7.72 29.18
CA ALA A 158 -1.89 7.46 29.57
C ALA A 158 -0.96 7.51 28.36
N TRP A 159 -1.36 6.89 27.25
CA TRP A 159 -0.66 6.96 25.98
C TRP A 159 -0.55 8.41 25.49
N VAL A 160 -1.66 9.17 25.55
CA VAL A 160 -1.71 10.57 25.08
C VAL A 160 -0.79 11.47 25.91
N ILE A 161 -0.82 11.34 27.24
CA ILE A 161 0.05 12.12 28.15
C ILE A 161 1.52 11.83 27.83
N GLU A 162 1.88 10.55 27.63
CA GLU A 162 3.26 10.19 27.31
C GLU A 162 3.68 10.70 25.93
N ARG A 163 2.80 10.67 24.92
CA ARG A 163 3.11 11.22 23.60
C ARG A 163 3.30 12.74 23.64
N LYS A 164 2.46 13.48 24.37
CA LYS A 164 2.61 14.93 24.58
C LYS A 164 3.94 15.30 25.25
N ARG A 165 4.54 14.39 26.03
CA ARG A 165 5.85 14.58 26.67
C ARG A 165 7.01 14.37 25.71
N ARG A 166 6.86 13.54 24.67
CA ARG A 166 7.94 13.11 23.77
C ARG A 166 7.94 13.81 22.42
N PHE A 167 6.77 14.23 21.93
CA PHE A 167 6.63 14.87 20.64
C PHE A 167 6.63 16.40 20.77
N ASP A 168 7.57 17.03 20.08
CA ASP A 168 7.73 18.49 20.04
C ASP A 168 6.86 19.09 18.92
N GLY A 169 5.54 19.01 19.11
CA GLY A 169 4.58 19.55 18.16
C GLY A 169 3.11 19.35 18.58
N PRO A 170 2.16 19.89 17.82
CA PRO A 170 0.73 19.76 18.12
C PRO A 170 0.27 18.30 18.05
N ILE A 171 -0.53 17.90 19.03
CA ILE A 171 -1.20 16.60 19.07
C ILE A 171 -2.71 16.83 19.17
N ILE A 172 -3.45 16.40 18.15
CA ILE A 172 -4.87 16.71 17.98
C ILE A 172 -5.68 15.44 17.94
N GLN A 173 -6.70 15.36 18.78
CA GLN A 173 -7.63 14.25 18.74
C GLN A 173 -8.52 14.37 17.51
N LEU A 174 -8.62 13.30 16.73
CA LEU A 174 -9.63 13.14 15.70
C LEU A 174 -10.98 12.87 16.39
N PRO A 175 -11.96 13.77 16.26
CA PRO A 175 -13.28 13.57 16.88
C PRO A 175 -14.01 12.34 16.31
N GLU A 176 -14.89 11.73 17.10
CA GLU A 176 -15.65 10.54 16.66
C GLU A 176 -16.52 10.86 15.43
N GLU A 177 -17.12 12.04 15.40
CA GLU A 177 -17.93 12.54 14.29
C GLU A 177 -17.15 12.70 12.98
N GLU A 178 -15.83 12.82 13.06
CA GLU A 178 -14.93 12.87 11.91
C GLU A 178 -14.41 11.48 11.51
N GLN A 179 -14.79 10.40 12.19
CA GLN A 179 -14.42 9.05 11.75
C GLN A 179 -15.16 8.67 10.47
N ALA A 180 -14.52 7.88 9.61
CA ALA A 180 -15.01 7.59 8.25
C ALA A 180 -16.47 7.09 8.19
N HIS A 181 -16.85 6.17 9.08
CA HIS A 181 -18.21 5.65 9.12
C HIS A 181 -19.24 6.71 9.59
N ARG A 182 -18.86 7.62 10.50
CA ARG A 182 -19.71 8.74 10.95
C ARG A 182 -19.85 9.82 9.88
N LEU A 183 -18.75 10.16 9.19
CA LEU A 183 -18.77 11.06 8.05
C LEU A 183 -19.67 10.53 6.93
N ALA A 184 -19.62 9.22 6.66
CA ALA A 184 -20.51 8.57 5.70
C ALA A 184 -22.00 8.69 6.09
N VAL A 185 -22.34 8.51 7.37
CA VAL A 185 -23.72 8.70 7.86
C VAL A 185 -24.16 10.15 7.70
N SER A 186 -23.29 11.09 8.08
CA SER A 186 -23.56 12.54 7.99
C SER A 186 -23.77 13.00 6.54
N GLU A 187 -22.95 12.51 5.60
CA GLU A 187 -23.06 12.86 4.19
C GLU A 187 -24.39 12.38 3.59
N LYS A 188 -24.90 11.21 3.99
CA LYS A 188 -26.22 10.72 3.53
C LYS A 188 -27.39 11.59 3.96
N GLN A 189 -27.21 12.39 5.01
CA GLN A 189 -28.22 13.32 5.53
C GLN A 189 -27.99 14.76 5.05
N ARG A 190 -26.88 15.02 4.34
CA ARG A 190 -26.49 16.36 3.94
C ARG A 190 -27.35 16.84 2.77
N GLU A 191 -27.94 18.01 2.95
CA GLU A 191 -28.57 18.77 1.88
C GLU A 191 -27.58 19.86 1.42
N GLY A 192 -27.32 19.93 0.12
CA GLY A 192 -26.50 21.01 -0.46
C GLY A 192 -25.54 20.57 -1.55
N THR A 193 -24.91 21.55 -2.19
CA THR A 193 -23.90 21.33 -3.21
C THR A 193 -22.53 21.07 -2.59
N SER A 194 -21.86 20.03 -3.07
CA SER A 194 -20.49 19.71 -2.69
C SER A 194 -19.51 20.83 -3.07
N PRO A 195 -18.54 21.20 -2.21
CA PRO A 195 -17.56 22.23 -2.50
C PRO A 195 -16.68 21.84 -3.68
N ALA A 196 -16.01 22.85 -4.23
CA ALA A 196 -15.03 22.65 -5.28
C ALA A 196 -13.88 21.77 -4.78
N TRP A 197 -13.39 20.88 -5.64
CA TRP A 197 -12.18 20.12 -5.35
C TRP A 197 -10.97 21.08 -5.27
N PRO A 198 -10.05 20.90 -4.31
CA PRO A 198 -8.84 21.71 -4.25
C PRO A 198 -8.02 21.67 -5.53
N ILE A 199 -7.29 22.75 -5.82
CA ILE A 199 -6.33 22.75 -6.93
C ILE A 199 -5.22 21.73 -6.62
N PRO A 200 -4.94 20.77 -7.52
CA PRO A 200 -3.93 19.74 -7.30
C PRO A 200 -2.56 20.32 -7.03
N GLN A 201 -1.90 19.79 -6.00
CA GLN A 201 -0.54 20.14 -5.60
C GLN A 201 0.23 18.86 -5.31
N ARG A 202 1.50 18.79 -5.70
CA ARG A 202 2.35 17.61 -5.44
C ARG A 202 2.71 17.52 -3.95
N PRO A 203 2.26 16.49 -3.22
CA PRO A 203 2.80 16.20 -1.89
C PRO A 203 4.30 15.88 -1.95
N SER A 204 5.07 16.33 -0.95
CA SER A 204 6.53 16.15 -0.95
C SER A 204 7.05 15.71 0.43
N PRO A 205 7.35 14.41 0.61
CA PRO A 205 6.95 13.27 -0.25
C PRO A 205 5.42 13.04 -0.21
N ALA A 206 4.88 12.14 -1.02
CA ALA A 206 3.46 11.78 -0.90
C ALA A 206 3.16 10.92 0.31
N LEU A 207 4.07 10.00 0.61
CA LEU A 207 3.95 9.10 1.73
C LEU A 207 5.29 8.97 2.45
N ILE A 208 5.19 8.87 3.77
CA ILE A 208 6.28 8.36 4.60
C ILE A 208 5.80 7.04 5.19
N LEU A 209 6.48 5.95 4.85
CA LEU A 209 6.17 4.60 5.32
C LEU A 209 7.34 4.02 6.09
N GLN A 210 7.10 2.91 6.78
CA GLN A 210 8.14 2.14 7.45
C GLN A 210 8.36 0.80 6.75
N SER A 211 9.61 0.37 6.64
CA SER A 211 9.91 -1.03 6.31
C SER A 211 9.57 -1.95 7.49
N THR A 212 9.38 -3.24 7.22
CA THR A 212 8.96 -4.22 8.23
C THR A 212 10.02 -4.56 9.29
N GLY A 213 11.26 -4.05 9.17
CA GLY A 213 12.29 -4.19 10.20
C GLY A 213 12.80 -5.61 10.44
N THR A 214 12.68 -6.53 9.46
CA THR A 214 12.99 -7.96 9.65
C THR A 214 14.45 -8.26 10.02
N THR A 215 15.39 -7.35 9.75
CA THR A 215 16.83 -7.52 10.01
C THR A 215 17.46 -6.38 10.81
N GLY A 216 16.64 -5.49 11.39
CA GLY A 216 17.11 -4.33 12.15
C GLY A 216 16.01 -3.31 12.41
N TYR A 217 16.38 -2.10 12.84
CA TYR A 217 15.41 -1.02 13.04
C TYR A 217 14.65 -0.71 11.73
N PRO A 218 13.31 -0.61 11.75
CA PRO A 218 12.51 -0.14 10.62
C PRO A 218 13.05 1.17 10.06
N LYS A 219 13.18 1.23 8.74
CA LYS A 219 13.67 2.42 8.04
C LYS A 219 12.49 3.21 7.49
N LEU A 220 12.59 4.54 7.52
CA LEU A 220 11.61 5.39 6.87
C LEU A 220 11.82 5.44 5.36
N LEU A 221 10.74 5.25 4.64
CA LEU A 221 10.64 5.31 3.18
C LEU A 221 9.83 6.54 2.82
N ARG A 222 10.46 7.49 2.14
CA ARG A 222 9.84 8.71 1.59
C ARG A 222 9.50 8.46 0.13
N LEU A 223 8.24 8.15 -0.13
CA LEU A 223 7.76 7.78 -1.45
C LEU A 223 7.12 9.00 -2.11
N SER A 224 7.64 9.38 -3.28
CA SER A 224 7.05 10.45 -4.10
C SER A 224 5.71 9.98 -4.67
N LEU A 225 4.88 10.92 -5.14
CA LEU A 225 3.67 10.58 -5.87
C LEU A 225 3.98 9.79 -7.15
N TYR A 226 4.99 10.23 -7.90
CA TYR A 226 5.46 9.57 -9.11
C TYR A 226 5.87 8.11 -8.89
N PHE A 227 6.43 7.76 -7.72
CA PHE A 227 6.75 6.36 -7.42
C PHE A 227 5.53 5.43 -7.54
N HIS A 228 4.34 5.92 -7.21
CA HIS A 228 3.10 5.15 -7.29
C HIS A 228 2.47 5.11 -8.68
N THR A 229 2.97 5.90 -9.64
CA THR A 229 2.53 5.82 -11.04
C THR A 229 3.24 4.71 -11.81
N ILE A 230 4.42 4.29 -11.37
CA ILE A 230 5.24 3.28 -12.05
C ILE A 230 4.51 1.91 -12.07
N GLY A 231 4.11 1.49 -13.28
CA GLY A 231 3.37 0.26 -13.50
C GLY A 231 1.92 0.31 -13.01
N HIS A 232 1.39 1.50 -12.69
CA HIS A 232 0.02 1.67 -12.18
C HIS A 232 -1.03 1.24 -13.22
N GLU A 233 -0.88 1.69 -14.47
CA GLU A 233 -1.79 1.33 -15.56
C GLU A 233 -1.87 -0.20 -15.74
N TYR A 234 -0.73 -0.89 -15.70
CA TYR A 234 -0.68 -2.35 -15.76
C TYR A 234 -1.47 -2.99 -14.61
N ASN A 235 -1.31 -2.49 -13.38
CA ASN A 235 -2.06 -3.00 -12.23
C ASN A 235 -3.57 -2.80 -12.40
N CYS A 236 -4.00 -1.65 -12.90
CA CYS A 236 -5.41 -1.36 -13.16
C CYS A 236 -5.99 -2.32 -14.20
N ARG A 237 -5.31 -2.53 -15.33
CA ARG A 237 -5.73 -3.48 -16.36
C ARG A 237 -5.80 -4.91 -15.81
N MET A 238 -4.80 -5.34 -15.06
CA MET A 238 -4.80 -6.69 -14.47
C MET A 238 -5.94 -6.89 -13.48
N HIS A 239 -6.20 -5.91 -12.61
CA HIS A 239 -7.31 -5.97 -11.64
C HIS A 239 -8.67 -6.05 -12.33
N LEU A 240 -8.90 -5.23 -13.36
CA LEU A 240 -10.16 -5.26 -14.11
C LEU A 240 -10.33 -6.54 -14.95
N ASN A 241 -9.23 -7.15 -15.39
CA ASN A 241 -9.23 -8.40 -16.13
C ASN A 241 -9.27 -9.66 -15.24
N CYS A 242 -9.29 -9.53 -13.91
CA CYS A 242 -9.42 -10.66 -12.97
C CYS A 242 -10.86 -11.24 -12.95
N ILE A 243 -11.52 -11.33 -14.10
CA ILE A 243 -12.85 -11.90 -14.25
C ILE A 243 -12.70 -13.26 -14.92
N PHE A 244 -13.21 -14.31 -14.26
CA PHE A 244 -13.36 -15.63 -14.85
C PHE A 244 -14.85 -15.96 -14.91
N PRO A 245 -15.55 -15.57 -16.00
CA PRO A 245 -17.02 -15.67 -16.09
C PRO A 245 -17.54 -17.10 -15.87
N ASP A 246 -16.74 -18.10 -16.22
CA ASP A 246 -17.08 -19.51 -16.04
C ASP A 246 -17.01 -19.99 -14.57
N ARG A 247 -16.55 -19.13 -13.64
CA ARG A 247 -16.25 -19.51 -12.25
C ARG A 247 -17.06 -18.76 -11.20
N THR A 248 -17.31 -17.48 -11.44
CA THR A 248 -18.00 -16.61 -10.50
C THR A 248 -18.74 -15.51 -11.25
N ASP A 249 -19.92 -15.15 -10.73
CA ASP A 249 -20.68 -13.98 -11.14
C ASP A 249 -20.13 -12.68 -10.51
N LYS A 250 -19.23 -12.81 -9.52
CA LYS A 250 -18.58 -11.68 -8.87
C LYS A 250 -17.58 -11.00 -9.81
N THR A 251 -17.62 -9.68 -9.84
CA THR A 251 -16.73 -8.84 -10.65
C THR A 251 -16.14 -7.70 -9.81
N PRO A 252 -15.02 -7.10 -10.25
CA PRO A 252 -14.43 -5.95 -9.57
C PRO A 252 -15.39 -4.77 -9.36
N HIS A 253 -16.41 -4.60 -10.21
CA HIS A 253 -17.39 -3.51 -10.08
C HIS A 253 -18.63 -3.86 -9.25
N SER A 254 -18.90 -5.15 -9.03
CA SER A 254 -20.11 -5.60 -8.32
C SER A 254 -19.84 -5.92 -6.84
N HIS A 255 -18.64 -6.44 -6.52
CA HIS A 255 -18.33 -6.90 -5.17
C HIS A 255 -17.00 -6.27 -4.69
N PRO A 256 -16.91 -5.85 -3.43
CA PRO A 256 -15.72 -5.20 -2.90
C PRO A 256 -14.53 -6.16 -2.81
N ARG A 257 -13.33 -5.58 -2.83
CA ARG A 257 -12.12 -6.24 -2.32
C ARG A 257 -12.00 -5.97 -0.82
N LEU A 258 -11.90 -7.01 0.00
CA LEU A 258 -11.51 -6.89 1.40
C LEU A 258 -10.03 -6.55 1.49
N LEU A 259 -9.71 -5.42 2.10
CA LEU A 259 -8.34 -4.97 2.34
C LEU A 259 -8.01 -5.06 3.83
N LEU A 260 -7.09 -5.97 4.18
CA LEU A 260 -6.66 -6.20 5.57
C LEU A 260 -5.28 -5.60 5.88
N ALA A 261 -4.66 -4.90 4.93
CA ALA A 261 -3.37 -4.26 5.13
C ALA A 261 -3.54 -2.99 5.98
N PRO A 262 -2.80 -2.86 7.12
CA PRO A 262 -2.68 -1.60 7.84
C PRO A 262 -2.15 -0.47 6.94
N PHE A 263 -2.52 0.76 7.27
CA PHE A 263 -2.24 1.92 6.43
C PHE A 263 -0.77 2.37 6.52
N TYR A 264 0.02 1.79 7.42
CA TYR A 264 1.47 1.99 7.47
C TYR A 264 2.24 1.02 6.55
N TRP A 265 1.58 0.11 5.82
CA TRP A 265 2.21 -0.80 4.86
C TRP A 265 2.03 -0.36 3.41
N GLN A 266 3.04 -0.64 2.60
CA GLN A 266 3.09 -0.26 1.19
C GLN A 266 2.03 -0.96 0.31
N ASN A 267 1.63 -2.18 0.67
CA ASN A 267 0.62 -2.94 -0.08
C ASN A 267 -0.78 -2.32 0.02
N PHE A 268 -1.11 -1.61 1.10
CA PHE A 268 -2.33 -0.84 1.24
C PHE A 268 -2.44 0.20 0.13
N TYR A 269 -1.44 1.08 -0.02
CA TYR A 269 -1.50 2.19 -0.98
C TYR A 269 -1.51 1.73 -2.44
N ARG A 270 -0.76 0.67 -2.77
CA ARG A 270 -0.81 0.08 -4.10
C ARG A 270 -2.21 -0.41 -4.46
N THR A 271 -2.89 -1.03 -3.49
CA THR A 271 -4.27 -1.49 -3.68
C THR A 271 -5.23 -0.31 -3.74
N LEU A 272 -5.11 0.65 -2.81
CA LEU A 272 -5.93 1.86 -2.77
C LEU A 272 -5.91 2.58 -4.10
N PHE A 273 -4.73 2.92 -4.64
CA PHE A 273 -4.64 3.65 -5.91
C PHE A 273 -5.32 2.93 -7.06
N VAL A 274 -5.18 1.61 -7.19
CA VAL A 274 -5.85 0.83 -8.25
C VAL A 274 -7.36 0.96 -8.13
N HIS A 275 -7.89 0.84 -6.92
CA HIS A 275 -9.33 0.93 -6.67
C HIS A 275 -9.87 2.35 -6.88
N LEU A 276 -9.12 3.38 -6.47
CA LEU A 276 -9.47 4.77 -6.70
C LEU A 276 -9.55 5.13 -8.19
N THR A 277 -8.61 4.66 -9.01
CA THR A 277 -8.57 4.99 -10.45
C THR A 277 -9.48 4.12 -11.30
N THR A 278 -9.89 2.95 -10.80
CA THR A 278 -10.81 2.04 -11.50
C THR A 278 -12.26 2.13 -11.03
N ALA A 279 -12.56 2.97 -10.03
CA ALA A 279 -13.88 3.07 -9.41
C ALA A 279 -14.43 1.71 -8.95
N THR A 280 -13.58 0.90 -8.30
CA THR A 280 -13.95 -0.42 -7.79
C THR A 280 -14.00 -0.43 -6.26
N PRO A 281 -15.03 -1.01 -5.62
CA PRO A 281 -15.24 -0.89 -4.18
C PRO A 281 -14.14 -1.57 -3.33
N ILE A 282 -13.75 -0.90 -2.25
CA ILE A 282 -12.93 -1.47 -1.17
C ILE A 282 -13.80 -1.68 0.07
N ALA A 283 -13.67 -2.84 0.69
CA ALA A 283 -14.24 -3.12 2.00
C ALA A 283 -13.16 -3.19 3.07
N PHE A 284 -13.47 -2.65 4.25
CA PHE A 284 -12.62 -2.70 5.43
C PHE A 284 -13.18 -3.66 6.48
N ALA A 285 -12.29 -4.34 7.20
CA ALA A 285 -12.65 -5.06 8.42
C ALA A 285 -12.29 -4.22 9.65
N TRP A 286 -12.99 -4.47 10.75
CA TRP A 286 -12.63 -3.87 12.03
C TRP A 286 -11.54 -4.68 12.72
N PHE A 287 -10.37 -4.07 12.93
CA PHE A 287 -9.30 -4.61 13.76
C PHE A 287 -8.45 -3.46 14.33
N MET A 288 -7.95 -3.62 15.55
CA MET A 288 -6.99 -2.67 16.16
C MET A 288 -5.56 -3.11 15.86
N ASN A 289 -5.29 -4.41 15.96
CA ASN A 289 -4.00 -5.02 15.68
C ASN A 289 -4.17 -6.15 14.65
N ILE A 290 -3.56 -5.99 13.46
CA ILE A 290 -3.63 -7.00 12.41
C ILE A 290 -2.97 -8.33 12.82
N LEU A 291 -2.01 -8.29 13.74
CA LEU A 291 -1.32 -9.50 14.23
C LEU A 291 -2.22 -10.36 15.11
N GLU A 292 -3.27 -9.78 15.69
CA GLU A 292 -4.28 -10.48 16.48
C GLU A 292 -5.50 -10.88 15.64
N PHE A 293 -5.56 -10.44 14.39
CA PHE A 293 -6.66 -10.73 13.49
C PHE A 293 -6.57 -12.16 12.96
N SER A 294 -7.44 -13.01 13.46
CA SER A 294 -7.47 -14.45 13.18
C SER A 294 -7.98 -14.78 11.77
N SER A 295 -7.63 -15.98 11.29
CA SER A 295 -8.14 -16.52 10.03
C SER A 295 -9.67 -16.71 10.04
N SER A 296 -10.28 -17.02 11.19
CA SER A 296 -11.74 -17.07 11.33
C SER A 296 -12.38 -15.70 11.19
N GLN A 297 -11.81 -14.67 11.83
CA GLN A 297 -12.30 -13.28 11.66
C GLN A 297 -12.19 -12.82 10.20
N LEU A 298 -11.12 -13.18 9.50
CA LEU A 298 -10.97 -12.92 8.06
C LEU A 298 -12.13 -13.52 7.28
N ILE A 299 -12.45 -14.79 7.50
CA ILE A 299 -13.54 -15.49 6.81
C ILE A 299 -14.90 -14.87 7.14
N ASP A 300 -15.15 -14.57 8.41
CA ASP A 300 -16.42 -14.00 8.88
C ASP A 300 -16.68 -12.63 8.27
N TRP A 301 -15.68 -11.73 8.28
CA TRP A 301 -15.77 -10.44 7.62
C TRP A 301 -15.94 -10.58 6.11
N ALA A 302 -15.14 -11.44 5.46
CA ALA A 302 -15.18 -11.60 4.01
C ALA A 302 -16.53 -12.16 3.52
N LYS A 303 -17.13 -13.10 4.24
CA LYS A 303 -18.46 -13.63 3.94
C LYS A 303 -19.56 -12.62 4.21
N THR A 304 -19.52 -11.95 5.37
CA THR A 304 -20.59 -11.02 5.78
C THR A 304 -20.65 -9.80 4.87
N LEU A 305 -19.50 -9.28 4.44
CA LEU A 305 -19.42 -8.16 3.51
C LEU A 305 -19.61 -8.56 2.05
N ASP A 306 -19.91 -9.84 1.80
CA ASP A 306 -20.06 -10.47 0.48
C ASP A 306 -18.97 -10.03 -0.50
N VAL A 307 -17.71 -10.26 -0.13
CA VAL A 307 -16.59 -9.75 -0.92
C VAL A 307 -16.37 -10.60 -2.17
N GLY A 308 -15.89 -9.96 -3.23
CA GLY A 308 -15.49 -10.62 -4.47
C GLY A 308 -14.00 -10.89 -4.51
N ALA A 309 -13.21 -10.17 -3.71
CA ALA A 309 -11.79 -10.40 -3.60
C ALA A 309 -11.25 -10.20 -2.19
N ILE A 310 -10.11 -10.81 -1.92
CA ILE A 310 -9.35 -10.64 -0.68
C ILE A 310 -7.91 -10.29 -1.04
N ALA A 311 -7.35 -9.28 -0.37
CA ALA A 311 -5.91 -9.03 -0.33
C ALA A 311 -5.43 -9.03 1.12
N CYS A 312 -4.53 -9.96 1.46
CA CYS A 312 -4.02 -10.10 2.82
C CYS A 312 -2.55 -10.55 2.86
N ASP A 313 -1.99 -10.51 4.07
CA ASP A 313 -0.69 -11.09 4.35
C ASP A 313 -0.77 -12.63 4.30
N ALA A 314 0.21 -13.25 3.65
CA ALA A 314 0.26 -14.69 3.48
C ALA A 314 0.37 -15.42 4.83
N GLY A 315 0.92 -14.79 5.87
CA GLY A 315 0.97 -15.32 7.23
C GLY A 315 -0.41 -15.66 7.80
N GLN A 316 -1.43 -14.85 7.53
CA GLN A 316 -2.81 -15.11 7.99
C GLN A 316 -3.39 -16.40 7.39
N VAL A 317 -3.02 -16.72 6.14
CA VAL A 317 -3.48 -17.93 5.44
C VAL A 317 -2.58 -19.12 5.76
N CYS A 318 -1.28 -18.92 5.94
CA CYS A 318 -0.34 -19.96 6.36
C CYS A 318 -0.69 -20.56 7.73
N GLN A 319 -1.33 -19.78 8.60
CA GLN A 319 -1.81 -20.25 9.91
C GLN A 319 -3.20 -20.90 9.84
N MET A 320 -3.89 -20.87 8.69
CA MET A 320 -5.21 -21.46 8.55
C MET A 320 -5.10 -22.99 8.45
N PRO A 321 -5.76 -23.76 9.34
CA PRO A 321 -5.77 -25.20 9.23
C PRO A 321 -6.37 -25.68 7.90
N ARG A 322 -5.84 -26.77 7.36
CA ARG A 322 -6.38 -27.39 6.13
C ARG A 322 -7.87 -27.71 6.25
N THR A 323 -8.34 -28.11 7.44
CA THR A 323 -9.76 -28.37 7.71
C THR A 323 -10.62 -27.13 7.48
N THR A 324 -10.16 -25.96 7.95
CA THR A 324 -10.83 -24.68 7.76
C THR A 324 -10.83 -24.25 6.28
N LEU A 325 -9.70 -24.44 5.57
CA LEU A 325 -9.64 -24.21 4.12
C LEU A 325 -10.65 -25.09 3.36
N ALA A 326 -10.76 -26.37 3.73
CA ALA A 326 -11.69 -27.30 3.10
C ALA A 326 -13.16 -26.94 3.41
N GLU A 327 -13.47 -26.59 4.66
CA GLU A 327 -14.79 -26.15 5.08
C GLU A 327 -15.29 -24.91 4.31
N HIS A 328 -14.37 -24.02 3.95
CA HIS A 328 -14.70 -22.77 3.25
C HIS A 328 -14.23 -22.73 1.78
N ALA A 329 -13.84 -23.87 1.20
CA ALA A 329 -13.32 -23.93 -0.16
C ALA A 329 -14.31 -23.41 -1.21
N GLY A 330 -15.62 -23.63 -1.01
CA GLY A 330 -16.65 -23.07 -1.88
C GLY A 330 -16.67 -21.54 -1.89
N PHE A 331 -16.48 -20.91 -0.73
CA PHE A 331 -16.40 -19.45 -0.61
C PHE A 331 -15.15 -18.91 -1.33
N PHE A 332 -13.98 -19.48 -1.05
CA PHE A 332 -12.74 -19.01 -1.69
C PHE A 332 -12.74 -19.21 -3.21
N ARG A 333 -13.34 -20.29 -3.71
CA ARG A 333 -13.51 -20.52 -5.17
C ARG A 333 -14.45 -19.51 -5.83
N GLY A 334 -15.41 -18.97 -5.07
CA GLY A 334 -16.33 -17.94 -5.56
C GLY A 334 -15.72 -16.54 -5.66
N LEU A 335 -14.49 -16.32 -5.15
CA LEU A 335 -13.79 -15.05 -5.30
C LEU A 335 -13.28 -14.87 -6.73
N TYR A 336 -13.40 -13.66 -7.28
CA TYR A 336 -12.76 -13.30 -8.54
C TYR A 336 -11.23 -13.11 -8.37
N SER A 337 -10.77 -12.80 -7.14
CA SER A 337 -9.34 -12.67 -6.83
C SER A 337 -9.03 -12.96 -5.36
N PHE A 338 -8.00 -13.76 -5.08
CA PHE A 338 -7.45 -13.95 -3.73
C PHE A 338 -5.94 -13.71 -3.77
N THR A 339 -5.49 -12.55 -3.28
CA THR A 339 -4.09 -12.11 -3.37
C THR A 339 -3.38 -12.28 -2.04
N LEU A 340 -2.25 -12.99 -2.04
CA LEU A 340 -1.36 -13.19 -0.89
C LEU A 340 -0.02 -12.50 -1.13
N SER A 341 0.52 -11.85 -0.10
CA SER A 341 1.84 -11.19 -0.15
C SER A 341 2.46 -11.12 1.25
N GLY A 342 3.70 -10.65 1.38
CA GLY A 342 4.30 -10.33 2.69
C GLY A 342 4.97 -11.50 3.42
N ALA A 343 4.60 -12.75 3.13
CA ALA A 343 5.29 -13.93 3.64
C ALA A 343 5.42 -15.04 2.57
N ALA A 344 6.37 -15.95 2.78
CA ALA A 344 6.60 -17.08 1.88
C ALA A 344 5.45 -18.10 1.95
N ILE A 345 4.99 -18.56 0.79
CA ILE A 345 4.05 -19.68 0.69
C ILE A 345 4.83 -20.98 0.68
N GLY A 346 4.61 -21.83 1.68
CA GLY A 346 5.21 -23.16 1.75
C GLY A 346 4.51 -24.17 0.85
N SER A 347 5.23 -25.25 0.49
CA SER A 347 4.70 -26.32 -0.37
C SER A 347 3.44 -26.99 0.18
N SER A 348 3.30 -27.11 1.50
CA SER A 348 2.12 -27.68 2.15
C SER A 348 0.84 -26.86 1.90
N LEU A 349 0.94 -25.53 2.06
CA LEU A 349 -0.17 -24.63 1.77
C LEU A 349 -0.48 -24.62 0.28
N SER A 350 0.55 -24.49 -0.58
CA SER A 350 0.37 -24.52 -2.04
C SER A 350 -0.37 -25.78 -2.49
N LYS A 351 0.03 -26.96 -1.99
CA LYS A 351 -0.60 -28.24 -2.31
C LYS A 351 -2.04 -28.30 -1.81
N SER A 352 -2.32 -27.79 -0.60
CA SER A 352 -3.69 -27.76 -0.06
C SER A 352 -4.61 -26.85 -0.88
N LEU A 353 -4.11 -25.70 -1.34
CA LEU A 353 -4.85 -24.79 -2.22
C LEU A 353 -5.14 -25.45 -3.58
N GLU A 354 -4.16 -26.13 -4.16
CA GLU A 354 -4.30 -26.87 -5.42
C GLU A 354 -5.32 -28.02 -5.30
N GLU A 355 -5.23 -28.86 -4.26
CA GLU A 355 -6.16 -29.97 -4.02
C GLU A 355 -7.61 -29.51 -3.78
N LEU A 356 -7.79 -28.29 -3.26
CA LEU A 356 -9.10 -27.69 -3.01
C LEU A 356 -9.60 -26.79 -4.16
N ASP A 357 -8.83 -26.69 -5.26
CA ASP A 357 -9.04 -25.76 -6.40
C ASP A 357 -9.22 -24.29 -5.94
N ILE A 358 -8.57 -23.90 -4.84
CA ILE A 358 -8.56 -22.52 -4.36
C ILE A 358 -7.44 -21.77 -5.10
N ARG A 359 -7.85 -20.86 -6.00
CA ARG A 359 -6.88 -20.05 -6.74
C ARG A 359 -6.44 -18.83 -5.97
N ILE A 360 -5.13 -18.60 -5.97
CA ILE A 360 -4.53 -17.38 -5.42
C ILE A 360 -3.60 -16.71 -6.43
N THR A 361 -3.34 -15.42 -6.18
CA THR A 361 -2.21 -14.68 -6.73
C THR A 361 -1.20 -14.47 -5.62
N ASN A 362 -0.04 -15.13 -5.70
CA ASN A 362 1.08 -14.93 -4.80
C ASN A 362 1.98 -13.81 -5.33
N ILE A 363 2.23 -12.78 -4.53
CA ILE A 363 3.08 -11.64 -4.88
C ILE A 363 4.24 -11.55 -3.90
N TYR A 364 5.45 -11.61 -4.43
CA TYR A 364 6.66 -11.25 -3.70
C TYR A 364 7.08 -9.83 -4.05
N GLY A 365 7.48 -9.09 -3.02
CA GLY A 365 7.86 -7.68 -3.13
C GLY A 365 8.47 -7.17 -1.83
N MET A 366 8.87 -5.91 -1.86
CA MET A 366 9.43 -5.19 -0.70
C MET A 366 8.88 -3.78 -0.64
N SER A 367 8.97 -3.11 0.51
CA SER A 367 8.34 -1.80 0.68
C SER A 367 9.01 -0.74 -0.20
N GLU A 368 10.32 -0.86 -0.41
CA GLU A 368 11.15 0.04 -1.19
C GLU A 368 10.90 -0.06 -2.70
N LEU A 369 10.68 -1.26 -3.24
CA LEU A 369 10.58 -1.47 -4.69
C LEU A 369 9.16 -1.89 -5.13
N GLY A 370 8.30 -2.19 -4.15
CA GLY A 370 6.98 -2.73 -4.33
C GLY A 370 7.00 -4.16 -4.85
N ARG A 371 6.11 -4.47 -5.80
CA ARG A 371 5.97 -5.82 -6.39
C ARG A 371 7.18 -6.17 -7.25
N LEU A 372 7.64 -7.43 -7.18
CA LEU A 372 8.85 -7.89 -7.89
C LEU A 372 8.58 -9.19 -8.65
N LEU A 373 7.98 -10.17 -7.98
CA LEU A 373 7.64 -11.46 -8.58
C LEU A 373 6.19 -11.83 -8.30
N ILE A 374 5.61 -12.67 -9.17
CA ILE A 374 4.23 -13.10 -9.12
C ILE A 374 4.09 -14.59 -9.47
N CYS A 375 3.09 -15.23 -8.88
CA CYS A 375 2.59 -16.52 -9.31
C CYS A 375 1.06 -16.51 -9.27
N THR A 376 0.40 -16.87 -10.37
CA THR A 376 -1.07 -16.90 -10.50
C THR A 376 -1.62 -18.32 -10.65
N GLU A 377 -0.74 -19.33 -10.70
CA GLU A 377 -1.09 -20.72 -11.00
C GLU A 377 -0.36 -21.67 -10.05
N ALA A 378 -0.97 -22.80 -9.73
CA ALA A 378 -0.30 -23.82 -8.93
C ALA A 378 0.88 -24.44 -9.72
N PRO A 379 1.99 -24.80 -9.06
CA PRO A 379 2.26 -24.60 -7.63
C PRO A 379 2.63 -23.15 -7.31
N TYR A 380 1.98 -22.58 -6.30
CA TYR A 380 2.09 -21.16 -5.90
C TYR A 380 3.44 -20.77 -5.30
N THR A 381 4.35 -21.74 -5.15
CA THR A 381 5.75 -21.52 -4.79
C THR A 381 6.59 -21.05 -5.97
N GLN A 382 6.11 -21.18 -7.21
CA GLN A 382 6.87 -20.86 -8.43
C GLN A 382 6.64 -19.41 -8.88
N LEU A 383 7.39 -18.49 -8.28
CA LEU A 383 7.37 -17.08 -8.60
C LEU A 383 8.08 -16.78 -9.94
N ARG A 384 7.55 -15.82 -10.70
CA ARG A 384 8.11 -15.32 -11.96
C ARG A 384 8.19 -13.79 -11.92
N PRO A 385 9.14 -13.14 -12.62
CA PRO A 385 9.11 -11.68 -12.77
C PRO A 385 7.77 -11.20 -13.35
N PHE A 386 7.31 -10.04 -12.91
CA PHE A 386 6.12 -9.43 -13.50
C PHE A 386 6.33 -9.14 -15.00
N PRO A 387 5.31 -9.36 -15.86
CA PRO A 387 5.44 -9.15 -17.31
C PRO A 387 5.82 -7.72 -17.73
N ASP A 388 5.46 -6.72 -16.94
CA ASP A 388 5.78 -5.31 -17.20
C ASP A 388 7.10 -4.85 -16.55
N MET A 389 7.82 -5.75 -15.89
CA MET A 389 9.09 -5.47 -15.23
C MET A 389 10.26 -6.10 -15.98
N ALA A 390 11.42 -5.43 -15.93
CA ALA A 390 12.63 -6.00 -16.47
C ALA A 390 13.05 -7.24 -15.67
N LEU A 391 13.62 -8.22 -16.38
CA LEU A 391 14.14 -9.43 -15.76
C LEU A 391 15.31 -9.08 -14.82
N PRO A 392 15.33 -9.62 -13.59
CA PRO A 392 16.48 -9.50 -12.71
C PRO A 392 17.69 -10.24 -13.30
N LEU A 393 18.88 -9.79 -12.95
CA LEU A 393 20.08 -10.61 -13.11
C LEU A 393 20.02 -11.76 -12.10
N VAL A 394 20.36 -12.96 -12.57
CA VAL A 394 20.39 -14.17 -11.75
C VAL A 394 21.85 -14.48 -11.43
N ARG A 395 22.20 -14.51 -10.14
CA ARG A 395 23.54 -14.92 -9.69
C ARG A 395 23.45 -16.30 -9.03
N PRO A 396 24.07 -17.34 -9.61
CA PRO A 396 24.14 -18.66 -8.99
C PRO A 396 24.94 -18.62 -7.69
N LEU A 397 24.39 -19.21 -6.63
CA LEU A 397 25.08 -19.50 -5.37
C LEU A 397 25.57 -20.94 -5.31
N THR A 398 24.88 -21.85 -5.99
CA THR A 398 25.25 -23.26 -6.09
C THR A 398 25.28 -23.72 -7.54
N ASN A 399 26.00 -24.81 -7.80
CA ASN A 399 25.85 -25.56 -9.05
C ASN A 399 24.46 -26.20 -9.13
N PHE A 400 24.09 -26.62 -10.34
CA PHE A 400 22.86 -27.39 -10.54
C PHE A 400 22.91 -28.73 -9.81
N GLY A 401 21.85 -29.02 -9.07
CA GLY A 401 21.57 -30.32 -8.48
C GLY A 401 21.14 -31.35 -9.53
N SER A 402 20.97 -32.59 -9.09
CA SER A 402 20.50 -33.69 -9.94
C SER A 402 19.07 -33.49 -10.45
N ASP A 403 18.27 -32.69 -9.73
CA ASP A 403 16.92 -32.28 -10.12
C ASP A 403 16.90 -31.09 -11.10
N GLY A 404 18.07 -30.56 -11.46
CA GLY A 404 18.22 -29.39 -12.32
C GLY A 404 17.90 -28.06 -11.64
N SER A 405 17.77 -28.04 -10.30
CA SER A 405 17.59 -26.81 -9.54
C SER A 405 18.91 -26.26 -9.01
N ARG A 406 18.97 -24.97 -8.68
CA ARG A 406 20.09 -24.37 -7.94
C ARG A 406 19.65 -23.17 -7.12
N ASN A 407 20.40 -22.83 -6.09
CA ASN A 407 20.17 -21.62 -5.32
C ASN A 407 20.76 -20.42 -6.05
N VAL A 408 20.03 -19.32 -6.07
CA VAL A 408 20.39 -18.08 -6.77
C VAL A 408 20.03 -16.85 -5.93
N GLU A 409 20.73 -15.76 -6.17
CA GLU A 409 20.29 -14.41 -5.78
C GLU A 409 19.73 -13.70 -7.01
N LEU A 410 18.79 -12.79 -6.78
CA LEU A 410 18.26 -11.89 -7.79
C LEU A 410 18.79 -10.48 -7.58
N TRP A 411 19.24 -9.87 -8.67
CA TRP A 411 19.86 -8.55 -8.66
C TRP A 411 19.17 -7.63 -9.68
N LEU A 412 18.84 -6.41 -9.25
CA LEU A 412 18.13 -5.42 -10.05
C LEU A 412 19.08 -4.29 -10.47
N ARG A 413 19.04 -3.88 -11.74
CA ARG A 413 19.90 -2.80 -12.23
C ARG A 413 19.11 -1.50 -12.32
N LEU A 414 19.82 -0.38 -12.11
CA LEU A 414 19.24 0.95 -12.32
C LEU A 414 18.72 1.14 -13.75
N ALA A 415 19.47 0.66 -14.74
CA ALA A 415 19.22 0.91 -16.15
C ALA A 415 17.87 0.37 -16.66
N ASN A 416 17.27 -0.61 -15.97
CA ASN A 416 16.06 -1.27 -16.42
C ASN A 416 14.98 -1.43 -15.33
N PHE A 417 15.18 -0.87 -14.14
CA PHE A 417 14.22 -0.96 -13.05
C PHE A 417 13.84 0.43 -12.54
N ALA A 418 12.76 0.98 -13.08
CA ALA A 418 12.32 2.36 -12.83
C ALA A 418 12.14 2.71 -11.34
N PRO A 419 11.56 1.86 -10.47
CA PRO A 419 11.47 2.17 -9.03
C PRO A 419 12.85 2.35 -8.36
N LEU A 420 13.83 1.53 -8.75
CA LEU A 420 15.19 1.61 -8.22
C LEU A 420 15.91 2.87 -8.72
N ALA A 421 15.76 3.20 -10.01
CA ALA A 421 16.29 4.43 -10.58
C ALA A 421 15.70 5.67 -9.89
N HIS A 422 14.39 5.66 -9.63
CA HIS A 422 13.71 6.73 -8.90
C HIS A 422 14.27 6.93 -7.49
N HIS A 423 14.41 5.85 -6.72
CA HIS A 423 14.98 5.95 -5.37
C HIS A 423 16.44 6.41 -5.35
N GLN A 424 17.24 6.00 -6.34
CA GLN A 424 18.62 6.45 -6.44
C GLN A 424 18.71 7.96 -6.68
N THR A 425 17.81 8.51 -7.49
CA THR A 425 17.77 9.96 -7.78
C THR A 425 17.24 10.77 -6.60
N HIS A 426 16.11 10.38 -6.02
CA HIS A 426 15.41 11.17 -4.99
C HIS A 426 15.77 10.80 -3.55
N LYS A 427 16.58 9.76 -3.34
CA LYS A 427 16.97 9.24 -2.01
C LYS A 427 15.77 8.92 -1.11
N GLY A 428 14.65 8.53 -1.71
CA GLY A 428 13.41 8.23 -1.00
C GLY A 428 13.49 6.97 -0.12
N ALA A 429 14.34 6.01 -0.50
CA ALA A 429 14.59 4.80 0.27
C ALA A 429 16.10 4.59 0.43
N PRO A 430 16.56 4.01 1.56
CA PRO A 430 17.97 3.71 1.80
C PRO A 430 18.39 2.46 1.01
N ILE A 431 18.53 2.63 -0.30
CA ILE A 431 18.99 1.62 -1.24
C ILE A 431 20.52 1.61 -1.28
N LYS A 432 21.11 0.42 -1.15
CA LYS A 432 22.55 0.22 -1.32
C LYS A 432 22.81 -0.48 -2.65
N LEU A 433 23.50 0.20 -3.55
CA LEU A 433 23.97 -0.38 -4.80
C LEU A 433 25.39 -0.92 -4.62
N GLU A 434 25.63 -2.09 -5.18
CA GLU A 434 26.93 -2.78 -5.11
C GLU A 434 27.31 -3.28 -6.51
N PRO A 435 28.62 -3.39 -6.82
CA PRO A 435 29.06 -3.99 -8.07
C PRO A 435 28.55 -5.44 -8.18
N PHE A 436 27.85 -5.76 -9.27
CA PHE A 436 27.31 -7.10 -9.50
C PHE A 436 28.45 -8.12 -9.55
N PRO A 437 28.44 -9.14 -8.67
CA PRO A 437 29.55 -10.06 -8.50
C PRO A 437 29.55 -11.20 -9.52
N GLY A 438 28.47 -11.38 -10.30
CA GLY A 438 28.37 -12.45 -11.29
C GLY A 438 29.26 -12.20 -12.51
N ASP A 439 29.76 -13.28 -13.10
CA ASP A 439 30.51 -13.20 -14.36
C ASP A 439 29.60 -12.86 -15.55
N GLY A 440 30.19 -12.35 -16.63
CA GLY A 440 29.50 -12.02 -17.87
C GLY A 440 29.42 -10.52 -18.15
N PRO A 441 28.51 -10.09 -19.04
CA PRO A 441 28.49 -8.71 -19.56
C PRO A 441 28.16 -7.66 -18.51
N HIS A 442 27.49 -8.05 -17.41
CA HIS A 442 27.09 -7.15 -16.33
C HIS A 442 28.04 -7.16 -15.13
N LYS A 443 29.17 -7.87 -15.22
CA LYS A 443 30.14 -7.95 -14.12
C LYS A 443 30.63 -6.57 -13.72
N GLY A 444 30.51 -6.25 -12.43
CA GLY A 444 30.92 -4.96 -11.86
C GLY A 444 29.94 -3.80 -12.11
N GLU A 445 28.84 -4.00 -12.84
CA GLU A 445 27.77 -2.99 -12.93
C GLU A 445 27.12 -2.79 -11.55
N TYR A 446 26.89 -1.54 -11.14
CA TYR A 446 26.19 -1.27 -9.88
C TYR A 446 24.72 -1.72 -9.97
N ALA A 447 24.35 -2.64 -9.08
CA ALA A 447 23.04 -3.24 -8.98
C ALA A 447 22.61 -3.39 -7.52
N PHE A 448 21.32 -3.61 -7.30
CA PHE A 448 20.72 -3.86 -6.00
C PHE A 448 20.49 -5.36 -5.83
N ASN A 449 21.08 -5.97 -4.81
CA ASN A 449 20.76 -7.34 -4.40
C ASN A 449 19.46 -7.32 -3.60
N LEU A 450 18.51 -8.19 -3.93
CA LEU A 450 17.26 -8.32 -3.15
C LEU A 450 17.52 -8.80 -1.71
N GLY A 451 18.63 -9.50 -1.46
CA GLY A 451 19.02 -10.02 -0.15
C GLY A 451 18.40 -11.37 0.19
N ASP A 452 17.47 -11.87 -0.63
CA ASP A 452 16.85 -13.19 -0.51
C ASP A 452 17.49 -14.23 -1.43
N VAL A 453 17.42 -15.51 -1.00
CA VAL A 453 17.87 -16.67 -1.78
C VAL A 453 16.67 -17.38 -2.37
N PHE A 454 16.72 -17.61 -3.68
CA PHE A 454 15.68 -18.30 -4.44
C PHE A 454 16.21 -19.64 -4.96
N GLN A 455 15.31 -20.60 -5.18
CA GLN A 455 15.63 -21.80 -5.94
C GLN A 455 15.19 -21.60 -7.40
N GLU A 456 16.16 -21.54 -8.31
CA GLU A 456 15.89 -21.51 -9.75
C GLU A 456 15.48 -22.91 -10.21
N LEU A 457 14.38 -22.98 -10.97
CA LEU A 457 13.82 -24.23 -11.48
C LEU A 457 13.91 -24.28 -13.01
N MET A 458 14.35 -25.40 -13.55
CA MET A 458 14.26 -25.69 -14.99
C MET A 458 12.80 -26.01 -15.37
N VAL A 459 12.09 -25.03 -15.93
CA VAL A 459 10.75 -25.26 -16.46
C VAL A 459 10.89 -26.05 -17.77
N LYS A 460 10.52 -27.34 -17.75
CA LYS A 460 10.28 -28.08 -19.01
C LYS A 460 9.17 -27.34 -19.74
N THR A 461 9.48 -26.80 -20.91
CA THR A 461 8.58 -25.97 -21.71
C THR A 461 7.33 -26.76 -22.07
N THR A 462 6.27 -26.66 -21.26
CA THR A 462 4.91 -26.84 -21.76
C THR A 462 4.58 -25.53 -22.47
N ARG A 463 4.46 -25.60 -23.81
CA ARG A 463 4.02 -24.49 -24.65
C ARG A 463 2.71 -23.93 -24.08
N PHE A 464 2.73 -22.69 -23.62
CA PHE A 464 1.51 -21.94 -23.35
C PHE A 464 0.99 -21.39 -24.70
N ALA A 465 -0.29 -21.68 -25.00
CA ALA A 465 -1.03 -21.16 -26.14
C ALA A 465 -1.86 -19.95 -25.70
#